data_AF-A0A0M3J757-F1
#
_entry.id   AF-A0A0M3J757-F1
#
_cell.length_a   1.000
_cell.length_b   1.000
_cell.length_c   1.000
_cell.angle_alpha   90.00
_cell.angle_beta   90.00
_cell.angle_gamma   90.00
#
_symmetry.space_group_name_H-M   'P 1'
#
loop_
_entity.id
_entity.type
_entity.pdbx_description
1 polymer ?
#
loop_
_entity_poly.entity_id
_entity_poly.type
_entity_poly.pdbx_seq_one_letter_code
_entity_poly.pdbx_strand_id
1 'polypeptide(L)'
;MLGLLKARFMFTSSNDENEDYASFLIKHGDNVKDVAFKVNDLNSTLQCILKNGGYLLSDARTLSDKFGSVEIATVATAQSDMRHTLIEAHNYKGIFLPGFCAYKNNFLAEKL
;
A
#
# COMPACT_ATOMS: atom_id res chain seq x y z
N MET A 1 7.68 -23.16 13.90
CA MET A 1 7.31 -21.93 14.62
C MET A 1 6.45 -21.11 13.68
N LEU A 2 5.12 -21.22 13.76
CA LEU A 2 4.22 -20.37 12.98
C LEU A 2 4.38 -18.95 13.52
N GLY A 3 5.09 -18.10 12.77
CA GLY A 3 5.23 -16.69 13.11
C GLY A 3 3.85 -16.04 13.22
N LEU A 4 3.68 -15.15 14.18
CA LEU A 4 2.44 -14.40 14.42
C LEU A 4 1.91 -13.84 13.09
N LEU A 5 0.67 -14.19 12.71
CA LEU A 5 0.00 -13.58 11.58
C LEU A 5 -0.18 -12.08 11.88
N LYS A 6 0.51 -11.22 11.14
CA LYS A 6 0.39 -9.77 11.25
C LYS A 6 -0.49 -9.26 10.12
N ALA A 7 -1.75 -8.97 10.41
CA ALA A 7 -2.62 -8.23 9.52
C ALA A 7 -2.45 -6.72 9.75
N ARG A 8 -2.46 -5.93 8.67
CA ARG A 8 -2.46 -4.46 8.72
C ARG A 8 -3.56 -3.96 7.79
N PHE A 9 -4.45 -3.11 8.32
CA PHE A 9 -5.49 -2.45 7.55
C PHE A 9 -5.17 -0.95 7.47
N MET A 10 -5.36 -0.38 6.28
CA MET A 10 -5.23 1.06 6.04
C MET A 10 -6.59 1.56 5.55
N PHE A 11 -7.20 2.44 6.33
CA PHE A 11 -8.44 3.10 5.96
C PHE A 11 -8.09 4.48 5.42
N THR A 12 -8.52 4.73 4.17
CA THR A 12 -8.28 5.99 3.48
C THR A 12 -9.63 6.58 3.12
N SER A 13 -9.90 7.80 3.58
CA SER A 13 -10.99 8.62 3.07
C SER A 13 -10.43 9.65 2.08
N SER A 14 -11.26 10.05 1.12
CA SER A 14 -10.98 11.14 0.21
C SER A 14 -11.59 12.42 0.76
N ASN A 15 -10.85 13.54 0.67
CA ASN A 15 -11.50 14.84 0.46
C ASN A 15 -11.81 14.96 -1.06
N ASP A 16 -12.74 15.83 -1.47
CA ASP A 16 -13.24 15.88 -2.86
C ASP A 16 -12.16 16.12 -3.94
N GLU A 17 -10.93 16.44 -3.54
CA GLU A 17 -9.79 16.71 -4.42
C GLU A 17 -9.10 15.45 -4.98
N ASN A 18 -9.41 14.24 -4.47
CA ASN A 18 -8.80 12.99 -4.96
C ASN A 18 -9.82 12.13 -5.74
N GLU A 19 -9.97 12.44 -7.03
CA GLU A 19 -10.90 11.78 -7.94
C GLU A 19 -10.79 10.24 -7.97
N ASP A 20 -9.58 9.67 -7.81
CA ASP A 20 -9.38 8.21 -7.85
C ASP A 20 -10.05 7.49 -6.67
N TYR A 21 -9.91 8.02 -5.46
CA TYR A 21 -10.54 7.45 -4.28
C TYR A 21 -12.02 7.81 -4.18
N ALA A 22 -12.39 9.04 -4.53
CA ALA A 22 -13.79 9.47 -4.57
C ALA A 22 -14.62 8.63 -5.56
N SER A 23 -14.12 8.42 -6.78
CA SER A 23 -14.81 7.61 -7.80
C SER A 23 -14.94 6.14 -7.39
N PHE A 24 -13.91 5.58 -6.74
CA PHE A 24 -13.97 4.21 -6.23
C PHE A 24 -15.02 4.07 -5.12
N LEU A 25 -15.08 5.03 -4.18
CA LEU A 25 -16.07 5.04 -3.11
C LEU A 25 -17.50 5.13 -3.66
N ILE A 26 -17.75 5.99 -4.66
CA ILE A 26 -19.06 6.12 -5.32
C ILE A 26 -19.48 4.79 -5.97
N LYS A 27 -18.55 4.10 -6.63
CA LYS A 27 -18.83 2.87 -7.39
C LYS A 27 -18.98 1.63 -6.51
N HIS A 28 -18.20 1.51 -5.43
CA HIS A 28 -18.07 0.26 -4.66
C HIS A 28 -18.50 0.36 -3.19
N GLY A 29 -18.71 1.58 -2.66
CA GLY A 29 -18.81 1.81 -1.22
C GLY A 29 -17.48 1.55 -0.50
N ASP A 30 -17.54 1.27 0.80
CA ASP A 30 -16.38 0.90 1.59
C ASP A 30 -15.87 -0.48 1.17
N ASN A 31 -14.76 -0.52 0.44
CA ASN A 31 -14.21 -1.74 -0.14
C ASN A 31 -12.68 -1.72 -0.20
N VAL A 32 -12.07 -2.88 -0.45
CA VAL A 32 -10.63 -3.03 -0.60
C VAL A 32 -10.22 -2.53 -1.99
N LYS A 33 -9.54 -1.37 -2.03
CA LYS A 33 -8.97 -0.81 -3.28
C LYS A 33 -7.56 -1.32 -3.58
N ASP A 34 -6.77 -1.60 -2.55
CA ASP A 34 -5.35 -1.98 -2.68
C ASP A 34 -5.00 -3.13 -1.74
N VAL A 35 -4.37 -4.17 -2.28
CA VAL A 35 -3.72 -5.23 -1.51
C VAL A 35 -2.22 -5.11 -1.68
N ALA A 36 -1.55 -4.63 -0.63
CA ALA A 36 -0.11 -4.39 -0.66
C ALA A 36 0.72 -5.62 -0.26
N PHE A 37 1.85 -5.81 -0.94
CA PHE A 37 2.79 -6.91 -0.67
C PHE A 37 4.16 -6.37 -0.27
N LYS A 38 4.70 -6.90 0.83
CA LYS A 38 6.12 -6.74 1.12
C LYS A 38 6.92 -7.67 0.21
N VAL A 39 7.88 -7.12 -0.51
CA VAL A 39 8.78 -7.86 -1.40
C VAL A 39 10.24 -7.70 -0.95
N ASN A 40 11.09 -8.63 -1.38
CA ASN A 40 12.52 -8.58 -1.07
C ASN A 40 13.35 -7.91 -2.17
N ASP A 41 12.85 -7.86 -3.40
CA ASP A 41 13.48 -7.24 -4.56
C ASP A 41 12.35 -6.71 -5.45
N LEU A 42 12.13 -5.40 -5.41
CA LEU A 42 11.08 -4.71 -6.14
C LEU A 42 11.31 -4.80 -7.64
N ASN A 43 12.55 -4.61 -8.09
CA ASN A 43 12.89 -4.60 -9.51
C ASN A 43 12.63 -5.97 -10.16
N SER A 44 13.11 -7.05 -9.55
CA SER A 44 12.87 -8.40 -10.06
C SER A 44 11.37 -8.76 -10.06
N THR A 45 10.66 -8.36 -9.00
CA THR A 45 9.21 -8.59 -8.88
C THR A 45 8.44 -7.85 -9.97
N LEU A 46 8.76 -6.58 -10.22
CA LEU A 46 8.15 -5.78 -11.28
C LEU A 46 8.42 -6.37 -12.67
N GLN A 47 9.66 -6.76 -12.96
CA GLN A 47 9.99 -7.40 -14.24
C GLN A 47 9.15 -8.66 -14.48
N CYS A 48 8.97 -9.49 -13.44
CA CYS A 48 8.13 -10.68 -13.52
C CYS A 48 6.68 -10.32 -13.80
N ILE A 49 6.11 -9.34 -13.09
CA ILE A 49 4.71 -8.92 -13.26
C ILE A 49 4.47 -8.36 -14.66
N LEU A 50 5.34 -7.47 -15.13
CA LEU A 50 5.24 -6.87 -16.46
C LEU A 50 5.33 -7.92 -17.57
N LYS A 51 6.23 -8.89 -17.42
CA LYS A 51 6.37 -10.01 -18.37
C LYS A 51 5.10 -10.87 -18.44
N ASN A 52 4.33 -10.95 -17.35
CA ASN A 52 3.12 -11.77 -17.26
C ASN A 52 1.82 -10.96 -17.46
N GLY A 53 1.90 -9.78 -18.07
CA GLY A 53 0.72 -9.00 -18.48
C GLY A 53 0.15 -8.05 -17.42
N GLY A 54 0.82 -7.90 -16.28
CA GLY A 54 0.57 -6.76 -15.38
C GLY A 54 1.17 -5.47 -15.95
N TYR A 55 0.71 -4.32 -15.45
CA TYR A 55 1.24 -3.01 -15.85
C TYR A 55 1.42 -2.10 -14.64
N LEU A 56 2.27 -1.08 -14.78
CA LEU A 56 2.52 -0.06 -13.76
C LEU A 56 1.38 0.96 -13.75
N LEU A 57 0.82 1.20 -12.57
CA LEU A 57 0.00 2.37 -12.25
C LEU A 57 0.86 3.53 -11.71
N SER A 58 1.95 3.19 -11.01
CA SER A 58 2.96 4.13 -10.55
C SER A 58 4.32 3.45 -10.65
N ASP A 59 5.28 4.15 -11.24
CA ASP A 59 6.67 3.72 -11.29
C ASP A 59 7.28 3.56 -9.89
N ALA A 60 8.36 2.78 -9.83
CA ALA A 60 9.14 2.61 -8.62
C ALA A 60 9.69 3.95 -8.14
N ARG A 61 9.43 4.27 -6.87
CA ARG A 61 9.94 5.48 -6.22
C ARG A 61 10.31 5.21 -4.76
N THR A 62 11.31 5.93 -4.29
CA THR A 62 11.73 5.87 -2.89
C THR A 62 10.92 6.84 -2.04
N LEU A 63 10.42 6.35 -0.91
CA LEU A 63 9.92 7.17 0.19
C LEU A 63 10.91 7.07 1.35
N SER A 64 11.22 8.20 1.99
CA SER A 64 12.22 8.27 3.06
C SER A 64 11.78 9.18 4.20
N ASP A 65 12.16 8.82 5.42
CA ASP A 65 12.10 9.71 6.58
C ASP A 65 13.25 9.40 7.57
N LYS A 66 13.18 9.93 8.79
CA LYS A 66 14.21 9.73 9.83
C LYS A 66 14.40 8.27 10.28
N PHE A 67 13.51 7.36 9.90
CA PHE A 67 13.55 5.95 10.26
C PHE A 67 14.06 5.03 9.13
N GLY A 68 14.46 5.59 7.98
CA GLY A 68 15.03 4.87 6.84
C GLY A 68 14.27 5.15 5.55
N SER A 69 14.34 4.22 4.59
CA SER A 69 13.65 4.32 3.31
C SER A 69 12.92 3.04 2.91
N VAL A 70 11.92 3.21 2.05
CA VAL A 70 11.19 2.12 1.39
C VAL A 70 11.11 2.45 -0.11
N GLU A 71 11.24 1.44 -0.95
CA GLU A 71 10.89 1.55 -2.36
C GLU A 71 9.50 1.01 -2.59
N ILE A 72 8.69 1.74 -3.35
CA ILE A 72 7.32 1.36 -3.65
C ILE A 72 7.04 1.49 -5.14
N ALA A 73 6.20 0.60 -5.64
CA ALA A 73 5.57 0.70 -6.96
C ALA A 73 4.14 0.17 -6.87
N THR A 74 3.28 0.60 -7.79
CA THR A 74 1.90 0.12 -7.83
C THR A 74 1.62 -0.48 -9.19
N VAL A 75 1.07 -1.70 -9.19
CA VAL A 75 0.72 -2.45 -10.41
C VAL A 75 -0.76 -2.79 -10.42
N ALA A 76 -1.28 -3.08 -11.61
CA ALA A 76 -2.62 -3.59 -11.81
C ALA A 76 -2.66 -4.62 -12.94
N THR A 77 -3.82 -5.25 -13.08
CA THR A 77 -4.16 -6.13 -14.20
C THR A 77 -5.33 -5.53 -14.97
N ALA A 78 -5.44 -5.83 -16.27
CA ALA A 78 -6.37 -5.15 -17.16
C ALA A 78 -7.87 -5.37 -16.86
N GLN A 79 -8.20 -6.29 -15.95
CA GLN A 79 -9.57 -6.74 -15.69
C GLN A 79 -10.04 -6.41 -14.26
N SER A 80 -9.30 -5.58 -13.53
CA SER A 80 -9.63 -5.22 -12.15
C SER A 80 -9.40 -3.73 -11.90
N ASP A 81 -10.29 -3.13 -11.13
CA ASP A 81 -10.11 -1.82 -10.49
C ASP A 81 -9.37 -1.92 -9.15
N MET A 82 -9.03 -3.14 -8.70
CA MET A 82 -8.10 -3.37 -7.60
C MET A 82 -6.66 -3.21 -8.09
N ARG A 83 -5.84 -2.63 -7.23
CA ARG A 83 -4.39 -2.50 -7.45
C ARG A 83 -3.58 -3.22 -6.38
N HIS A 84 -2.30 -3.38 -6.66
CA HIS A 84 -1.35 -3.95 -5.73
C HIS A 84 -0.15 -3.01 -5.57
N THR A 85 0.04 -2.52 -4.34
CA THR A 85 1.26 -1.79 -3.98
C THR A 85 2.35 -2.76 -3.51
N LEU A 86 3.48 -2.78 -4.19
CA LEU A 86 4.67 -3.53 -3.81
C LEU A 86 5.56 -2.64 -2.94
N ILE A 87 6.08 -3.20 -1.84
CA ILE A 87 6.86 -2.47 -0.85
C ILE A 87 8.13 -3.24 -0.54
N GLU A 88 9.28 -2.68 -0.92
CA GLU A 88 10.58 -3.14 -0.46
C GLU A 88 11.07 -2.21 0.65
N ALA A 89 11.38 -2.76 1.82
CA ALA A 89 11.82 -1.98 2.97
C ALA A 89 13.32 -2.09 3.18
N HIS A 90 14.05 -1.00 2.92
CA HIS A 90 15.50 -0.94 3.12
C HIS A 90 15.82 -0.53 4.56
N ASN A 91 15.82 -1.50 5.47
CA ASN A 91 16.10 -1.27 6.90
C ASN A 91 15.23 -0.18 7.53
N TYR A 92 13.98 -0.03 7.04
CA TYR A 92 13.03 0.93 7.58
C TYR A 92 12.55 0.49 8.98
N LYS A 93 12.75 1.35 9.98
CA LYS A 93 12.44 1.08 11.40
C LYS A 93 11.24 1.87 11.93
N GLY A 94 10.52 2.56 11.05
CA GLY A 94 9.31 3.29 11.41
C GLY A 94 8.15 2.37 11.74
N ILE A 95 7.08 2.93 12.30
CA ILE A 95 5.90 2.16 12.74
C ILE A 95 5.14 1.52 11.57
N PHE A 96 5.13 2.17 10.41
CA PHE A 96 4.38 1.74 9.23
C PHE A 96 5.14 2.05 7.93
N LEU A 97 4.96 3.25 7.36
CA LEU A 97 5.65 3.77 6.17
C LEU A 97 6.06 5.22 6.42
N PRO A 98 6.97 5.80 5.62
CA PRO A 98 7.30 7.22 5.70
C PRO A 98 6.03 8.09 5.59
N GLY A 99 5.96 9.14 6.40
CA GLY A 99 4.80 10.04 6.47
C GLY A 99 3.70 9.62 7.44
N PHE A 100 3.78 8.43 8.04
CA PHE A 100 2.86 8.00 9.10
C PHE A 100 3.40 8.30 10.49
N CYS A 101 2.51 8.71 11.40
CA CYS A 101 2.82 8.94 12.81
C CYS A 101 1.90 8.13 13.73
N ALA A 102 2.36 7.84 14.94
CA ALA A 102 1.55 7.11 15.92
C ALA A 102 0.43 8.02 16.42
N TYR A 103 -0.82 7.59 16.23
CA TYR A 103 -1.97 8.27 16.82
C TYR A 103 -2.21 7.74 18.23
N LYS A 104 -2.09 8.63 19.23
CA LYS A 104 -2.15 8.23 20.65
C LYS A 104 -3.56 8.11 21.21
N ASN A 105 -4.56 8.75 20.58
CA ASN A 105 -5.91 8.85 21.13
C ASN A 105 -6.85 7.85 20.45
N ASN A 106 -6.65 6.56 20.74
CA ASN A 106 -7.17 5.46 19.95
C ASN A 106 -8.63 5.09 20.30
N PHE A 107 -9.55 6.05 20.18
CA PHE A 107 -10.98 5.84 20.41
C PHE A 107 -11.58 4.70 19.57
N LEU A 108 -10.98 4.39 18.40
CA LEU A 108 -11.41 3.27 17.55
C LEU A 108 -10.98 1.91 18.12
N ALA A 109 -9.78 1.78 18.68
CA ALA A 109 -9.36 0.53 19.31
C ALA A 109 -10.03 0.26 20.66
N GLU A 110 -10.56 1.29 21.31
CA GLU A 110 -11.37 1.10 22.52
C GLU A 110 -12.76 0.50 22.22
N LYS A 111 -13.18 0.51 20.94
CA LYS A 111 -14.50 0.03 20.49
C LYS A 111 -14.47 -1.22 19.61
N LEU A 112 -13.29 -1.77 19.32
CA LEU A 112 -13.08 -3.02 18.60
C LEU A 112 -12.61 -4.11 19.57
#